data_AF-A0A1H0A735-F1
#
_entry.id   AF-A0A1H0A735-F1
#
_cell.length_a   1.000
_cell.length_b   1.000
_cell.length_c   1.000
_cell.angle_alpha   90.00
_cell.angle_beta   90.00
_cell.angle_gamma   90.00
#
_symmetry.space_group_name_H-M   'P 1'
#
loop_
_entity.id
_entity.type
_entity.pdbx_description
1 polymer ?
#
loop_
_entity_poly.entity_id
_entity_poly.type
_entity_poly.pdbx_seq_one_letter_code
_entity_poly.pdbx_strand_id
1 'polypeptide(L)' 'MLAEKFFLVLEALKRSTHDDGSPRVISTSPHVPVKLPIETAK' A
#
# COMPACT_ATOMS: atom_id res chain seq x y z
N MET A 1 5.44 26.28 -15.34
CA MET A 1 4.02 26.09 -14.97
C MET A 1 3.39 24.84 -15.58
N LEU A 2 3.46 24.58 -16.91
CA LEU A 2 2.89 23.34 -17.49
C LEU A 2 3.67 22.07 -17.09
N ALA A 3 5.00 22.14 -17.14
CA ALA A 3 5.88 21.03 -16.76
C ALA A 3 5.71 20.62 -15.30
N GLU A 4 5.66 21.59 -14.38
CA GLU A 4 5.44 21.35 -12.94
C GLU A 4 4.13 20.60 -12.69
N LYS A 5 3.03 20.99 -13.35
CA LYS A 5 1.74 20.29 -13.24
C LYS A 5 1.78 18.88 -13.84
N PHE A 6 2.56 18.67 -14.89
CA PHE A 6 2.71 17.35 -15.54
C PHE A 6 3.47 16.38 -14.63
N PHE A 7 4.59 16.83 -14.04
CA PHE A 7 5.35 16.03 -13.09
C PHE A 7 4.55 15.72 -11.81
N LEU A 8 3.76 16.67 -11.31
CA LEU A 8 2.89 16.46 -10.15
C LEU A 8 1.85 15.35 -10.40
N VAL A 9 1.29 15.28 -11.62
CA VAL A 9 0.35 14.22 -12.00
C VAL A 9 1.05 12.85 -12.11
N LEU A 10 2.27 12.81 -12.67
CA LEU A 10 3.05 11.58 -12.76
C LEU A 10 3.45 11.06 -11.37
N GLU A 11 3.82 11.94 -10.45
CA GLU A 11 4.12 11.59 -9.07
C GLU A 11 2.88 11.05 -8.34
N ALA A 12 1.72 11.69 -8.54
CA ALA A 12 0.45 11.21 -8.00
C ALA A 12 0.06 9.82 -8.52
N LEU A 13 0.29 9.55 -9.81
CA LEU A 13 0.06 8.23 -10.43
C LEU A 13 1.04 7.18 -9.90
N LYS A 14 2.32 7.51 -9.71
CA LYS A 14 3.29 6.60 -9.11
C LYS A 14 2.94 6.23 -7.66
N ARG A 15 2.36 7.17 -6.90
CA ARG A 15 2.02 6.95 -5.49
C ARG A 15 0.83 5.99 -5.29
N SER A 16 0.02 5.76 -6.33
CA SER A 16 -1.11 4.83 -6.27
C SER A 16 -0.73 3.38 -6.60
N THR A 17 0.48 3.16 -7.10
CA THR A 17 1.04 1.84 -7.42
C THR A 17 2.15 1.47 -6.44
N HIS A 18 2.29 0.18 -6.11
CA HIS A 18 3.50 -0.30 -5.41
C HIS A 18 4.71 -0.26 -6.36
N ASP A 19 5.92 -0.38 -5.80
CA ASP A 19 7.18 -0.35 -6.57
C ASP A 19 7.28 -1.45 -7.64
N ASP A 20 6.46 -2.50 -7.51
CA ASP A 20 6.30 -3.60 -8.46
C ASP A 20 5.27 -3.33 -9.58
N GLY A 21 4.65 -2.15 -9.59
CA GLY A 21 3.60 -1.78 -10.54
C GLY A 21 2.23 -2.38 -10.22
N SER A 22 2.09 -3.10 -9.11
CA SER A 22 0.81 -3.67 -8.70
C SER A 22 -0.12 -2.58 -8.13
N PRO A 23 -1.46 -2.73 -8.29
CA PRO A 23 -2.40 -1.80 -7.68
C PRO A 23 -2.27 -1.83 -6.15
N ARG A 24 -2.22 -0.67 -5.52
CA ARG A 24 -2.23 -0.58 -4.05
C ARG A 24 -3.61 -0.94 -3.51
N VAL A 25 -3.78 -2.18 -3.05
CA VAL A 25 -5.01 -2.65 -2.42
C VAL A 25 -4.98 -2.30 -0.92
N ILE A 26 -5.85 -1.40 -0.49
CA ILE A 26 -6.08 -1.13 0.93
C ILE A 26 -7.19 -2.08 1.40
N SER A 27 -6.87 -3.00 2.30
CA SER A 27 -7.90 -3.85 2.90
C SER A 27 -8.78 -3.01 3.82
N THR A 28 -10.08 -2.93 3.52
CA THR A 28 -11.10 -2.33 4.38
C THR A 28 -11.78 -3.36 5.29
N SER A 29 -11.36 -4.62 5.24
CA SER A 29 -11.93 -5.67 6.08
C SER A 29 -11.71 -5.34 7.57
N PRO A 30 -12.70 -5.57 8.44
CA PRO A 30 -12.51 -5.45 9.89
C PRO A 30 -11.27 -6.23 10.33
N HIS A 31 -10.36 -5.57 11.04
CA HIS A 31 -9.17 -6.23 11.57
C HIS A 31 -9.60 -7.28 12.60
N VAL A 32 -9.57 -8.56 12.23
CA VAL A 32 -9.84 -9.66 13.16
C VAL A 32 -8.54 -9.99 13.89
N PRO A 33 -8.45 -9.78 15.22
CA PRO A 33 -7.25 -10.13 15.97
C PRO A 33 -7.05 -11.65 15.94
N VAL A 34 -6.02 -12.11 15.22
CA VAL A 34 -5.61 -13.51 15.25
C VAL A 34 -4.77 -13.73 16.50
N LYS A 35 -5.22 -14.63 17.38
CA LYS A 35 -4.38 -15.14 18.47
C LYS A 35 -3.38 -16.11 17.85
N LEU A 36 -2.15 -15.65 17.64
CA LEU A 36 -1.06 -16.55 17.24
C LEU A 36 -0.83 -17.55 18.38
N PRO A 37 -0.70 -18.85 18.08
CA PRO A 37 -0.27 -19.80 19.08
C PRO A 37 1.10 -19.34 19.58
N ILE A 38 1.17 -19.01 20.87
CA ILE A 38 2.45 -18.80 21.55
C ILE A 38 3.15 -20.15 21.43
N GLU A 39 4.16 -20.23 20.57
CA GLU A 39 4.97 -21.41 20.41
C GLU A 39 5.56 -21.70 21.79
N THR A 40 4.94 -22.65 22.47
CA THR A 40 5.43 -23.12 23.76
C THR A 40 6.59 -24.02 23.39
N ALA A 41 7.75 -23.39 23.20
CA ALA A 41 9.02 -24.07 23.05
C ALA A 41 9.16 -25.02 24.24
N LYS A 42 8.92 -26.31 23.99
CA LYS A 42 9.30 -27.42 24.84
C LYS A 42 10.71 -27.85 24.47
#